data_AF-A0A7K1JGU3-F1
#
_entry.id   AF-A0A7K1JGU3-F1
#
_cell.length_a   1.000
_cell.length_b   1.000
_cell.length_c   1.000
_cell.angle_alpha   90.00
_cell.angle_beta   90.00
_cell.angle_gamma   90.00
#
_symmetry.space_group_name_H-M   'P 1'
#
loop_
_entity.id
_entity.type
_entity.pdbx_description
1 polymer ?
#
loop_
_entity_poly.entity_id
_entity_poly.type
_entity_poly.pdbx_seq_one_letter_code
_entity_poly.pdbx_strand_id
1 'polypeptide(L)'
;MPTATLVSERLSNFCPTTNHYACDDGTFLVVTVPRFDVSAAIEARTGIRIPVNTSQLPTHTDVFLADADAVPIDADGDPADGMTPLIRVDDCDDFAEALAAAGYELVEAD
;
A
#
# COMPACT_ATOMS: atom_id res chain seq x y z
N MET A 1 2.40 11.21 18.05
CA MET A 1 2.13 10.72 16.69
C MET A 1 1.06 9.66 16.86
N PRO A 2 -0.07 9.72 16.12
CA PRO A 2 -1.04 8.63 16.14
C PRO A 2 -0.37 7.33 15.68
N THR A 3 -0.92 6.19 16.10
CA THR A 3 -0.38 4.86 15.78
C THR A 3 -1.24 4.16 14.75
N ALA A 4 -0.62 3.28 13.96
CA ALA A 4 -1.27 2.43 12.99
C ALA A 4 -0.94 0.96 13.29
N THR A 5 -1.97 0.15 13.49
CA THR A 5 -1.84 -1.29 13.77
C THR A 5 -2.28 -2.09 12.56
N LEU A 6 -1.49 -3.09 12.17
CA LEU A 6 -1.81 -3.97 11.06
C LEU A 6 -3.09 -4.78 11.35
N VAL A 7 -4.09 -4.66 10.49
CA VAL A 7 -5.37 -5.41 10.57
C VAL A 7 -5.36 -6.58 9.60
N SER A 8 -4.86 -6.37 8.39
CA SER A 8 -4.79 -7.39 7.35
C SER A 8 -3.61 -7.13 6.43
N GLU A 9 -2.91 -8.19 6.05
CA GLU A 9 -1.78 -8.14 5.12
C GLU A 9 -2.13 -8.78 3.77
N ARG A 10 -1.44 -8.33 2.71
CA ARG A 10 -1.52 -8.91 1.36
C ARG A 10 -2.95 -9.10 0.85
N LEU A 11 -3.74 -8.03 0.90
CA LEU A 11 -5.12 -8.06 0.43
C LEU A 11 -5.20 -8.56 -1.02
N SER A 12 -5.89 -9.69 -1.24
CA SER A 12 -5.90 -10.40 -2.54
C SER A 12 -6.54 -9.62 -3.68
N ASN A 13 -7.37 -8.62 -3.35
CA ASN A 13 -8.12 -7.82 -4.31
C ASN A 13 -7.33 -6.60 -4.81
N PHE A 14 -6.13 -6.37 -4.26
CA PHE A 14 -5.28 -5.24 -4.60
C PHE A 14 -3.94 -5.72 -5.15
N CYS A 15 -3.40 -4.96 -6.09
CA CYS A 15 -2.07 -5.16 -6.67
C CYS A 15 -1.46 -3.75 -6.83
N PRO A 16 -0.20 -3.49 -6.43
CA PRO A 16 0.80 -4.39 -5.83
C PRO A 16 0.53 -4.73 -4.35
N THR A 17 1.56 -5.09 -3.58
CA THR A 17 1.39 -5.59 -2.20
C THR A 17 0.70 -4.53 -1.35
N THR A 18 -0.48 -4.86 -0.82
CA THR A 18 -1.36 -3.92 -0.14
C THR A 18 -1.73 -4.44 1.24
N ASN A 19 -1.60 -3.59 2.25
CA ASN A 19 -1.94 -3.88 3.64
C ASN A 19 -2.99 -2.89 4.17
N HIS A 20 -3.75 -3.32 5.16
CA HIS A 20 -4.78 -2.55 5.84
C HIS A 20 -4.39 -2.30 7.31
N TYR A 21 -4.54 -1.06 7.75
CA TYR A 21 -4.18 -0.60 9.09
C TYR A 21 -5.35 0.11 9.76
N ALA A 22 -5.54 -0.14 11.05
CA ALA A 22 -6.42 0.62 11.92
C ALA A 22 -5.59 1.61 12.75
N CYS A 23 -6.03 2.86 12.79
CA CYS A 23 -5.34 3.91 13.52
C CYS A 23 -6.03 4.22 14.85
N ASP A 24 -5.28 4.69 15.84
CA ASP A 24 -5.80 5.02 17.18
C ASP A 24 -6.73 6.25 17.21
N ASP A 25 -6.70 7.05 16.15
CA ASP A 25 -7.61 8.19 15.92
C ASP A 25 -8.97 7.77 15.32
N GLY A 26 -9.18 6.47 15.07
CA GLY A 26 -10.39 5.91 14.47
C GLY A 26 -10.38 5.85 12.94
N THR A 27 -9.28 6.25 12.31
CA THR A 27 -9.09 6.20 10.86
C THR A 27 -8.62 4.81 10.42
N PHE A 28 -8.95 4.42 9.18
CA PHE A 28 -8.38 3.23 8.56
C PHE A 28 -7.57 3.62 7.32
N LEU A 29 -6.46 2.94 7.11
CA LEU A 29 -5.54 3.21 6.00
C LEU A 29 -5.28 1.94 5.20
N VAL A 30 -5.28 2.10 3.88
CA VAL A 30 -4.82 1.07 2.95
C VAL A 30 -3.53 1.57 2.31
N VAL A 31 -2.44 0.85 2.54
CA VAL A 31 -1.11 1.22 2.04
C VAL A 31 -0.72 0.24 0.95
N THR A 32 -0.34 0.77 -0.22
CA THR A 32 0.01 -0.01 -1.40
C THR A 32 1.47 0.24 -1.76
N VAL A 33 2.35 -0.73 -1.46
CA VAL A 33 3.78 -0.63 -1.79
C VAL A 33 4.08 -1.34 -3.11
N PRO A 34 4.96 -0.79 -3.97
CA PRO A 34 5.32 -1.34 -5.27
C PRO A 34 6.31 -2.52 -5.16
N ARG A 35 5.95 -3.55 -4.40
CA ARG A 35 6.71 -4.81 -4.36
C ARG A 35 6.29 -5.72 -5.49
N PHE A 36 7.05 -5.68 -6.58
CA PHE A 36 6.86 -6.53 -7.76
C PHE A 36 7.75 -7.77 -7.70
N ASP A 37 7.43 -8.74 -6.85
CA ASP A 37 8.12 -10.05 -6.85
C ASP A 37 7.59 -11.01 -7.94
N VAL A 38 6.84 -10.47 -8.91
CA VAL A 38 6.11 -11.28 -9.91
C VAL A 38 7.08 -12.01 -10.84
N SER A 39 8.19 -11.37 -11.24
CA SER A 39 9.18 -11.99 -12.11
C SER A 39 9.90 -13.16 -11.42
N ALA A 40 10.35 -12.97 -10.17
CA ALA A 40 11.02 -14.04 -9.42
C ALA A 40 10.03 -15.18 -9.07
N ALA A 41 8.79 -14.85 -8.72
CA ALA A 41 7.74 -15.84 -8.48
C ALA A 41 7.41 -16.68 -9.73
N ILE A 42 7.37 -16.07 -10.92
CA ILE A 42 7.16 -16.78 -12.19
C ILE A 42 8.35 -17.66 -12.53
N GLU A 43 9.59 -17.15 -12.41
CA GLU A 43 10.81 -17.92 -12.65
C GLU A 43 10.88 -19.14 -11.72
N ALA A 44 10.57 -18.96 -10.42
CA ALA A 44 10.54 -20.04 -9.44
C ALA A 44 9.48 -21.12 -9.74
N ARG A 45 8.32 -20.74 -10.31
CA ARG A 45 7.22 -21.67 -10.60
C ARG A 45 7.33 -22.35 -11.96
N THR A 46 7.93 -21.70 -12.95
CA THR A 46 7.89 -22.14 -14.35
C THR A 46 9.26 -22.39 -14.97
N GLY A 47 10.34 -21.93 -14.33
CA GLY A 47 11.69 -21.91 -14.89
C GLY A 47 11.87 -20.89 -16.02
N ILE A 48 10.85 -20.08 -16.33
CA ILE A 48 10.89 -19.07 -17.38
C ILE A 48 11.24 -17.72 -16.76
N ARG A 49 12.39 -17.17 -17.17
CA ARG A 49 12.76 -15.78 -16.82
C ARG A 49 12.02 -14.82 -17.74
N ILE A 50 11.13 -14.01 -17.16
CA ILE A 50 10.49 -12.89 -17.88
C ILE A 50 11.38 -11.65 -17.73
N PRO A 51 11.85 -11.04 -18.83
CA PRO A 51 12.57 -9.78 -18.77
C PRO A 51 11.59 -8.66 -18.41
N VAL A 52 11.59 -8.23 -17.15
CA VAL A 52 10.85 -7.06 -16.68
C VAL A 52 11.78 -5.87 -16.68
N ASN A 53 11.39 -4.78 -17.37
CA ASN A 53 12.11 -3.52 -17.26
C ASN A 53 11.68 -2.81 -15.97
N THR A 54 12.53 -2.88 -14.95
CA THR A 54 12.25 -2.27 -13.65
C THR A 54 12.14 -0.75 -13.71
N SER A 55 12.68 -0.09 -14.73
CA SER A 55 12.57 1.37 -14.91
C SER A 55 11.15 1.84 -15.26
N GLN A 56 10.24 0.91 -15.56
CA GLN A 56 8.83 1.21 -15.87
C GLN A 56 7.89 0.83 -14.72
N LEU A 57 8.44 0.25 -13.63
CA LEU A 57 7.65 -0.08 -12.47
C LEU A 57 7.44 1.18 -11.62
N PRO A 58 6.24 1.37 -11.05
CA PRO A 58 6.02 2.38 -10.03
C PRO A 58 7.08 2.26 -8.93
N THR A 59 7.70 3.37 -8.54
CA THR A 59 8.61 3.44 -7.39
C THR A 59 7.98 4.14 -6.19
N HIS A 60 6.71 4.53 -6.29
CA HIS A 60 6.01 5.22 -5.23
C HIS A 60 5.09 4.28 -4.45
N THR A 61 4.92 4.58 -3.18
CA THR A 61 3.88 4.00 -2.32
C THR A 61 2.72 4.97 -2.21
N ASP A 62 1.50 4.44 -2.36
CA ASP A 62 0.27 5.20 -2.17
C ASP A 62 -0.40 4.80 -0.86
N VAL A 63 -0.80 5.80 -0.08
CA VAL A 63 -1.58 5.63 1.16
C VAL A 63 -2.97 6.20 0.91
N PHE A 64 -3.98 5.35 1.06
CA PHE A 64 -5.38 5.71 0.89
C PHE A 64 -6.08 5.72 2.25
N LEU A 65 -7.01 6.66 2.40
CA LEU A 65 -8.04 6.54 3.43
C LEU A 65 -8.90 5.31 3.12
N ALA A 66 -9.37 4.60 4.14
CA ALA A 66 -10.25 3.47 3.99
C ALA A 66 -11.31 3.42 5.09
N ASP A 67 -12.28 2.52 4.93
CA ASP A 67 -13.17 2.10 6.01
C ASP A 67 -12.63 0.85 6.74
N ALA A 68 -13.38 0.39 7.75
CA ALA A 68 -13.04 -0.77 8.55
C ALA A 68 -12.99 -2.09 7.75
N ASP A 69 -13.57 -2.13 6.56
CA ASP A 69 -13.61 -3.29 5.66
C ASP A 69 -12.52 -3.21 4.57
N ALA A 70 -11.55 -2.30 4.72
CA ALA A 70 -10.47 -2.03 3.77
C ALA A 70 -10.95 -1.51 2.40
N VAL A 71 -12.12 -0.86 2.34
CA VAL A 71 -12.59 -0.19 1.13
C VAL A 71 -11.97 1.20 1.06
N PRO A 72 -11.20 1.53 0.01
CA PRO A 72 -10.60 2.85 -0.14
C PRO A 72 -11.69 3.94 -0.24
N ILE A 73 -11.51 5.02 0.51
CA ILE A 73 -12.32 6.23 0.49
C ILE A 73 -11.53 7.35 -0.20
N ASP A 74 -12.14 7.97 -1.19
CA ASP A 74 -11.53 9.04 -1.96
C ASP A 74 -11.27 10.28 -1.07
N ALA A 75 -10.03 10.76 -1.07
CA ALA A 75 -9.57 11.73 -0.07
C ALA A 75 -10.04 13.16 -0.36
N ASP A 76 -10.17 13.54 -1.64
CA ASP A 76 -10.68 14.85 -2.07
C ASP A 76 -12.15 14.81 -2.49
N GLY A 77 -12.67 13.61 -2.78
CA GLY A 77 -14.07 13.37 -3.09
C GLY A 77 -14.48 13.95 -4.44
N ASP A 78 -13.53 14.17 -5.35
CA ASP A 78 -13.82 14.65 -6.69
C ASP A 78 -14.20 13.45 -7.60
N PRO A 79 -15.47 13.35 -8.03
CA PRO A 79 -15.88 12.24 -8.91
C PRO A 79 -15.33 12.38 -10.34
N ALA A 80 -14.65 13.49 -10.67
CA ALA A 80 -14.12 13.76 -12.00
C ALA A 80 -12.73 13.16 -12.24
N ASP A 81 -11.96 12.88 -11.18
CA ASP A 81 -10.74 12.10 -11.24
C ASP A 81 -10.92 10.69 -10.65
N GLY A 82 -9.91 9.86 -10.83
CA GLY A 82 -9.90 8.53 -10.21
C GLY A 82 -9.64 8.65 -8.71
N MET A 83 -9.59 7.51 -8.03
CA MET A 83 -9.26 7.45 -6.61
C MET A 83 -7.98 8.22 -6.24
N THR A 84 -8.11 9.26 -5.42
CA THR A 84 -6.98 10.08 -4.97
C THR A 84 -6.41 9.55 -3.65
N PRO A 85 -5.10 9.26 -3.57
CA PRO A 85 -4.46 8.88 -2.32
C PRO A 85 -4.38 10.07 -1.36
N LEU A 86 -4.40 9.77 -0.06
CA LEU A 86 -4.14 10.76 0.99
C LEU A 86 -2.70 11.31 0.85
N ILE A 87 -1.76 10.42 0.60
CA ILE A 87 -0.37 10.77 0.30
C ILE A 87 0.23 9.76 -0.66
N ARG A 88 1.07 10.27 -1.57
CA ARG A 88 1.97 9.50 -2.41
C ARG A 88 3.40 9.77 -1.95
N VAL A 89 4.15 8.70 -1.70
CA VAL A 89 5.55 8.76 -1.26
C VAL A 89 6.42 8.20 -2.38
N ASP A 90 7.18 9.07 -3.03
CA ASP A 90 8.11 8.67 -4.11
C ASP A 90 9.28 7.85 -3.56
N ASP A 91 9.77 6.91 -4.37
CA ASP A 91 10.90 6.02 -4.07
C ASP A 91 10.81 5.28 -2.72
N CYS A 92 9.59 4.88 -2.35
CA CYS A 92 9.29 4.17 -1.10
C CYS A 92 8.74 2.76 -1.38
N ASP A 93 9.34 1.75 -0.75
CA ASP A 93 8.96 0.33 -0.84
C ASP A 93 8.70 -0.32 0.54
N ASP A 94 8.58 0.51 1.57
CA ASP A 94 8.39 0.13 2.96
C ASP A 94 7.10 0.70 3.56
N PHE A 95 6.37 -0.16 4.27
CA PHE A 95 5.08 0.22 4.88
C PHE A 95 5.24 1.17 6.05
N ALA A 96 6.29 1.02 6.88
CA ALA A 96 6.49 1.87 8.04
C ALA A 96 6.89 3.28 7.61
N GLU A 97 7.73 3.40 6.58
CA GLU A 97 8.09 4.70 5.98
C GLU A 97 6.87 5.40 5.37
N ALA A 98 6.03 4.67 4.64
CA ALA A 98 4.80 5.24 4.07
C ALA A 98 3.80 5.71 5.15
N LEU A 99 3.63 4.92 6.23
CA LEU A 99 2.79 5.32 7.37
C LEU A 99 3.37 6.54 8.08
N ALA A 100 4.69 6.59 8.29
CA ALA A 100 5.36 7.74 8.89
C ALA A 100 5.17 9.02 8.06
N ALA A 101 5.22 8.91 6.73
CA ALA A 101 4.94 10.02 5.82
C ALA A 101 3.46 10.48 5.91
N ALA A 102 2.54 9.56 6.16
CA ALA A 102 1.14 9.87 6.45
C ALA A 102 0.91 10.38 7.89
N GLY A 103 1.94 10.42 8.73
CA GLY A 103 1.88 10.93 10.11
C GLY A 103 1.59 9.87 11.18
N TYR A 104 1.72 8.58 10.86
CA TYR A 104 1.42 7.45 11.74
C TYR A 104 2.66 6.63 12.10
N GLU A 105 2.72 6.15 13.34
CA GLU A 105 3.73 5.18 13.79
C GLU A 105 3.21 3.75 13.62
N LEU A 106 3.94 2.89 12.90
CA LEU A 106 3.57 1.47 12.81
C LEU A 106 3.81 0.78 14.15
N VAL A 107 2.77 0.14 14.70
CA VAL A 107 2.85 -0.70 15.89
C VAL A 107 2.58 -2.15 15.48
N GLU A 108 3.46 -3.06 15.87
CA GLU A 108 3.24 -4.48 15.67
C GLU A 108 2.05 -4.94 16.52
N ALA A 109 1.14 -5.71 15.93
CA ALA A 109 0.06 -6.34 16.70
C ALA A 109 0.66 -7.44 17.58
N ASP A 110 0.43 -7.37 18.90
CA ASP A 110 0.75 -8.42 19.89
C ASP A 110 0.00 -9.74 19.62
#